data_AF-A0A3N1A884-F1
#
_entry.id   AF-A0A3N1A884-F1
#
_cell.length_a   1.000
_cell.length_b   1.000
_cell.length_c   1.000
_cell.angle_alpha   90.00
_cell.angle_beta   90.00
_cell.angle_gamma   90.00
#
_symmetry.space_group_name_H-M   'P 1'
#
loop_
_entity.id
_entity.type
_entity.pdbx_description
1 polymer ?
#
loop_
_entity_poly.entity_id
_entity_poly.type
_entity_poly.pdbx_seq_one_letter_code
_entity_poly.pdbx_strand_id
1 'polypeptide(L)'
;MKGFYLHQAGLGINERLGGQLNLTRLPSRADREWALLGHLRLAMPANPLAPHRVRRRHPKMLPDGAKVRLLAAARTARDRMVVTWLADAGYRIGELCGLHLSDLHLREGAPCGECRTPHSHICHRENNPNRAAAKTKWPWSLEDGTVRGGLIKRVSPAMIHTYFEYVTTEYPAGAQHGMLLVQLTGPAAGQPWAAVAARRMLRRAGHRAGLGTVLPHAFRHSFATAVLDAAGGNLMIARDAGGWASTAVVDEIYAHVDITDPAFSAALRRVWGDPG
;
A
#
# COMPACT_ATOMS: atom_id res chain seq x y z
N MET A 1 -6.65 5.84 39.06
CA MET A 1 -5.45 6.53 38.52
C MET A 1 -5.26 7.93 39.12
N LYS A 2 -6.24 8.86 39.07
CA LYS A 2 -6.14 10.19 39.73
C LYS A 2 -5.75 10.12 41.23
N GLY A 3 -6.37 9.23 42.01
CA GLY A 3 -6.07 9.08 43.44
C GLY A 3 -4.61 8.71 43.75
N PHE A 4 -3.94 7.96 42.87
CA PHE A 4 -2.52 7.62 43.02
C PHE A 4 -1.63 8.86 42.94
N TYR A 5 -1.87 9.74 41.96
CA TYR A 5 -1.12 10.98 41.78
C TYR A 5 -1.42 12.02 42.87
N LEU A 6 -2.65 12.05 43.40
CA LEU A 6 -2.99 12.89 44.55
C LEU A 6 -2.28 12.43 45.82
N HIS A 7 -2.21 11.12 46.04
CA HIS A 7 -1.45 10.55 47.16
C HIS A 7 0.04 10.85 47.06
N GLN A 8 0.65 10.70 45.88
CA GLN A 8 2.05 11.08 45.66
C GLN A 8 2.31 12.58 45.88
N ALA A 9 1.40 13.45 45.46
CA ALA A 9 1.50 14.88 45.73
C ALA A 9 1.40 15.20 47.22
N GLY A 10 0.58 14.47 47.98
CA GLY A 10 0.55 14.57 49.45
C GLY A 10 1.84 14.13 50.14
N LEU A 11 2.71 13.40 49.43
CA LEU A 11 4.06 13.01 49.87
C LEU A 11 5.16 13.95 49.32
N GLY A 12 4.79 15.11 48.76
CA GLY A 12 5.71 16.11 48.21
C GLY A 12 6.20 15.82 46.78
N ILE A 13 5.66 14.80 46.10
CA ILE A 13 6.09 14.40 44.76
C ILE A 13 5.16 15.00 43.71
N ASN A 14 5.70 15.87 42.84
CA ASN A 14 4.98 16.46 41.70
C ASN A 14 3.73 17.25 42.12
N GLU A 15 3.88 18.07 43.17
CA GLU A 15 2.82 18.86 43.82
C GLU A 15 2.02 19.72 42.85
N ARG A 16 2.67 20.29 41.83
CA ARG A 16 2.01 21.08 40.78
C ARG A 16 0.97 20.25 40.00
N LEU A 17 1.33 19.04 39.60
CA LEU A 17 0.40 18.12 38.91
C LEU A 17 -0.70 17.66 39.87
N GLY A 18 -0.36 17.39 41.12
CA GLY A 18 -1.32 17.07 42.18
C GLY A 18 -2.36 18.16 42.39
N GLY A 19 -1.94 19.42 42.52
CA GLY A 19 -2.83 20.58 42.67
C GLY A 19 -3.75 20.77 41.46
N GLN A 20 -3.23 20.65 40.24
CA GLN A 20 -4.03 20.70 39.01
C GLN A 20 -5.07 19.58 38.94
N LEU A 21 -4.67 18.35 39.29
CA LEU A 21 -5.59 17.21 39.31
C LEU A 21 -6.63 17.34 40.41
N ASN A 22 -6.31 17.91 41.57
CA ASN A 22 -7.24 18.07 42.68
C ASN A 22 -8.43 18.95 42.27
N LEU A 23 -8.14 20.07 41.62
CA LEU A 23 -9.11 21.06 41.16
C LEU A 23 -9.92 20.62 39.92
N THR A 24 -9.51 19.56 39.23
CA THR A 24 -10.10 19.18 37.92
C THR A 24 -10.74 17.79 37.97
N ARG A 25 -12.03 17.68 37.61
CA ARG A 25 -12.68 16.37 37.36
C ARG A 25 -12.18 15.82 36.02
N LEU A 26 -11.59 14.62 36.03
CA LEU A 26 -11.13 13.98 34.79
C LEU A 26 -12.32 13.41 33.99
N PRO A 27 -12.31 13.53 32.66
CA PRO A 27 -13.35 12.95 31.80
C PRO A 27 -13.39 11.42 31.95
N SER A 28 -14.59 10.88 32.16
CA SER A 28 -14.86 9.45 32.27
C SER A 28 -15.40 8.86 30.96
N ARG A 29 -15.57 7.53 30.94
CA ARG A 29 -16.18 6.83 29.81
C ARG A 29 -17.66 7.18 29.64
N ALA A 30 -18.39 7.40 30.73
CA ALA A 30 -19.78 7.83 30.72
C ALA A 30 -19.93 9.23 30.08
N ASP A 31 -18.98 10.15 30.31
CA ASP A 31 -19.00 11.48 29.67
C ASP A 31 -18.78 11.41 28.14
N ARG A 32 -18.20 10.32 27.61
CA ARG A 32 -18.07 10.06 26.16
C ARG A 32 -19.32 9.41 25.55
N GLU A 33 -20.07 8.66 26.36
CA GLU A 33 -21.30 7.97 25.93
C GLU A 33 -22.53 8.89 25.93
N TRP A 34 -22.46 10.07 26.57
CA TRP A 34 -23.45 11.16 26.49
C TRP A 34 -23.47 11.89 25.12
N ALA A 35 -23.25 11.15 24.04
CA ALA A 35 -23.25 11.63 22.65
C ALA A 35 -24.63 12.15 22.18
N LEU A 36 -25.70 11.98 22.96
CA LEU A 36 -27.04 12.49 22.64
C LEU A 36 -27.11 14.03 22.60
N LEU A 37 -26.22 14.73 23.32
CA LEU A 37 -26.10 16.20 23.34
C LEU A 37 -24.83 16.69 22.63
N GLY A 38 -24.28 15.90 21.70
CA GLY A 38 -23.02 16.23 21.00
C GLY A 38 -23.05 17.55 20.22
N HIS A 39 -24.25 18.05 19.88
CA HIS A 39 -24.44 19.35 19.23
C HIS A 39 -24.32 20.55 20.19
N LEU A 40 -24.46 20.33 21.51
CA LEU A 40 -24.27 21.37 22.53
C LEU A 40 -22.85 21.39 23.11
N ARG A 41 -22.08 20.31 22.92
CA ARG A 41 -20.74 20.16 23.51
C ARG A 41 -19.69 19.91 22.43
N LEU A 42 -19.20 21.00 21.85
CA LEU A 42 -18.26 21.02 20.71
C LEU A 42 -16.86 20.47 21.02
N ALA A 43 -16.48 20.36 22.30
CA ALA A 43 -15.20 19.80 22.71
C ALA A 43 -15.24 19.18 24.11
N MET A 44 -14.45 18.12 24.30
CA MET A 44 -14.18 17.49 25.59
C MET A 44 -12.71 17.72 25.96
N PRO A 45 -12.39 18.20 27.17
CA PRO A 45 -11.00 18.38 27.60
C PRO A 45 -10.27 17.04 27.61
N ALA A 46 -9.02 17.03 27.15
CA ALA A 46 -8.21 15.81 27.12
C ALA A 46 -7.96 15.31 28.55
N ASN A 47 -7.96 13.99 28.75
CA ASN A 47 -7.52 13.41 30.02
C ASN A 47 -5.98 13.33 30.01
N PRO A 48 -5.26 14.15 30.80
CA PRO A 48 -3.80 14.18 30.82
C PRO A 48 -3.18 12.89 31.38
N LEU A 49 -3.97 12.06 32.08
CA LEU A 49 -3.55 10.75 32.58
C LEU A 49 -3.92 9.61 31.63
N ALA A 50 -4.50 9.90 30.46
CA ALA A 50 -4.76 8.86 29.48
C ALA A 50 -3.42 8.28 29.00
N PRO A 51 -3.21 6.96 29.09
CA PRO A 51 -1.96 6.38 28.62
C PRO A 51 -1.77 6.67 27.13
N HIS A 52 -0.60 7.18 26.76
CA HIS A 52 -0.21 7.28 25.36
C HIS A 52 -0.25 5.87 24.76
N ARG A 53 -1.28 5.59 23.93
CA ARG A 53 -1.37 4.32 23.21
C ARG A 53 -0.30 4.29 22.13
N VAL A 54 0.90 3.84 22.49
CA VAL A 54 1.89 3.40 21.51
C VAL A 54 1.40 2.04 20.98
N ARG A 55 0.48 2.05 20.01
CA ARG A 55 0.17 0.85 19.25
C ARG A 55 1.37 0.53 18.36
N ARG A 56 2.39 -0.13 18.90
CA ARG A 56 3.40 -0.81 18.08
C ARG A 56 2.70 -1.97 17.38
N ARG A 57 2.08 -1.72 16.23
CA ARG A 57 1.67 -2.80 15.34
C ARG A 57 2.94 -3.21 14.60
N HIS A 58 3.50 -4.35 14.95
CA HIS A 58 4.49 -4.99 14.08
C HIS A 58 3.90 -5.07 12.67
N PRO A 59 4.61 -4.57 11.64
CA PRO A 59 4.16 -4.69 10.26
C PRO A 59 3.87 -6.16 9.95
N LYS A 60 2.66 -6.47 9.47
CA LYS A 60 2.32 -7.83 9.02
C LYS A 60 2.99 -8.06 7.67
N MET A 61 4.25 -8.44 7.69
CA MET A 61 4.98 -8.89 6.50
C MET A 61 4.42 -10.24 6.03
N LEU A 62 4.62 -10.55 4.76
CA LEU A 62 4.39 -11.90 4.26
C LEU A 62 5.42 -12.86 4.88
N PRO A 63 5.01 -14.09 5.23
CA PRO A 63 5.96 -15.15 5.59
C PRO A 63 6.92 -15.48 4.44
N ASP A 64 8.07 -16.05 4.78
CA ASP A 64 9.03 -16.52 3.77
C ASP A 64 8.38 -17.55 2.83
N GLY A 65 8.73 -17.47 1.55
CA GLY A 65 8.16 -18.30 0.49
C GLY A 65 6.67 -18.04 0.19
N ALA A 66 6.03 -17.03 0.81
CA ALA A 66 4.61 -16.74 0.57
C ALA A 66 4.29 -16.44 -0.90
N LYS A 67 5.18 -15.72 -1.62
CA LYS A 67 5.01 -15.46 -3.07
C LYS A 67 4.86 -16.77 -3.84
N VAL A 68 5.79 -17.70 -3.65
CA VAL A 68 5.80 -19.01 -4.32
C VAL A 68 4.53 -19.80 -4.01
N ARG A 69 4.14 -19.87 -2.72
CA ARG A 69 2.92 -20.57 -2.28
C ARG A 69 1.65 -19.93 -2.85
N LEU A 70 1.60 -18.60 -2.94
CA LEU A 70 0.45 -17.88 -3.51
C LEU A 70 0.36 -18.06 -5.02
N LEU A 71 1.48 -18.07 -5.74
CA LEU A 71 1.51 -18.34 -7.17
C LEU A 71 1.06 -19.78 -7.46
N ALA A 72 1.52 -20.76 -6.69
CA ALA A 72 1.04 -22.15 -6.80
C ALA A 72 -0.46 -22.29 -6.49
N ALA A 73 -0.99 -21.47 -5.57
CA ALA A 73 -2.40 -21.46 -5.22
C ALA A 73 -3.28 -20.60 -6.16
N ALA A 74 -2.69 -19.79 -7.05
CA ALA A 74 -3.43 -18.91 -7.96
C ALA A 74 -4.10 -19.75 -9.06
N ARG A 75 -5.36 -19.44 -9.37
CA ARG A 75 -6.19 -20.28 -10.28
C ARG A 75 -6.28 -19.75 -11.70
N THR A 76 -5.91 -18.49 -11.92
CA THR A 76 -6.06 -17.80 -13.20
C THR A 76 -4.78 -17.00 -13.47
N ALA A 77 -4.48 -16.73 -14.74
CA ALA A 77 -3.36 -15.87 -15.14
C ALA A 77 -3.50 -14.47 -14.53
N ARG A 78 -4.71 -13.90 -14.47
CA ARG A 78 -4.99 -12.65 -13.75
C ARG A 78 -4.58 -12.72 -12.27
N ASP A 79 -4.91 -13.82 -11.59
CA ASP A 79 -4.59 -13.98 -10.17
C ASP A 79 -3.06 -14.10 -9.96
N ARG A 80 -2.34 -14.80 -10.85
CA ARG A 80 -0.86 -14.88 -10.86
C ARG A 80 -0.23 -13.52 -11.11
N MET A 81 -0.74 -12.77 -12.08
CA MET A 81 -0.32 -11.41 -12.39
C MET A 81 -0.48 -10.50 -11.17
N VAL A 82 -1.64 -10.53 -10.51
CA VAL A 82 -1.90 -9.69 -9.32
C VAL A 82 -0.94 -10.02 -8.18
N VAL A 83 -0.69 -11.31 -7.91
CA VAL A 83 0.28 -11.72 -6.88
C VAL A 83 1.68 -11.24 -7.23
N THR A 84 2.10 -11.40 -8.50
CA THR A 84 3.43 -11.01 -8.99
C THR A 84 3.63 -9.50 -8.91
N TRP A 85 2.69 -8.72 -9.42
CA TRP A 85 2.80 -7.25 -9.45
C TRP A 85 2.77 -6.65 -8.05
N LEU A 86 1.95 -7.18 -7.14
CA LEU A 86 1.98 -6.77 -5.74
C LEU A 86 3.33 -7.10 -5.07
N ALA A 87 3.92 -8.26 -5.37
CA ALA A 87 5.18 -8.69 -4.78
C ALA A 87 6.40 -7.95 -5.34
N ASP A 88 6.43 -7.67 -6.65
CA ASP A 88 7.62 -7.18 -7.35
C ASP A 88 7.71 -5.67 -7.46
N ALA A 89 6.62 -4.95 -7.19
CA ALA A 89 6.56 -3.49 -7.28
C ALA A 89 5.79 -2.83 -6.13
N GLY A 90 5.18 -3.62 -5.23
CA GLY A 90 4.54 -3.11 -4.02
C GLY A 90 3.34 -2.19 -4.26
N TYR A 91 2.58 -2.39 -5.34
CA TYR A 91 1.39 -1.57 -5.62
C TYR A 91 0.43 -1.57 -4.44
N ARG A 92 -0.23 -0.44 -4.20
CA ARG A 92 -1.51 -0.49 -3.50
C ARG A 92 -2.52 -1.21 -4.36
N ILE A 93 -3.45 -1.87 -3.69
CA ILE A 93 -4.55 -2.52 -4.40
C ILE A 93 -5.41 -1.55 -5.24
N GLY A 94 -5.56 -0.30 -4.79
CA GLY A 94 -6.26 0.74 -5.56
C GLY A 94 -5.46 1.25 -6.77
N GLU A 95 -4.13 1.27 -6.67
CA GLU A 95 -3.24 1.63 -7.78
C GLU A 95 -3.30 0.52 -8.84
N LEU A 96 -3.07 -0.74 -8.44
CA LEU A 96 -3.09 -1.89 -9.35
C LEU A 96 -4.44 -2.08 -10.04
N CYS A 97 -5.55 -2.01 -9.30
CA CYS A 97 -6.89 -2.09 -9.89
C CYS A 97 -7.28 -0.82 -10.68
N GLY A 98 -6.53 0.28 -10.53
CA GLY A 98 -6.78 1.54 -11.23
C GLY A 98 -5.99 1.69 -12.54
N LEU A 99 -5.07 0.77 -12.85
CA LEU A 99 -4.25 0.80 -14.05
C LEU A 99 -5.09 0.61 -15.31
N HIS A 100 -4.76 1.39 -16.33
CA HIS A 100 -5.17 1.24 -17.71
C HIS A 100 -4.04 0.62 -18.53
N LEU A 101 -4.37 0.01 -19.67
CA LEU A 101 -3.38 -0.54 -20.60
C LEU A 101 -2.41 0.54 -21.11
N SER A 102 -2.92 1.77 -21.32
CA SER A 102 -2.11 2.94 -21.70
C SER A 102 -1.07 3.35 -20.66
N ASP A 103 -1.24 2.93 -19.40
CA ASP A 103 -0.31 3.25 -18.32
C ASP A 103 0.96 2.37 -18.36
N LEU A 104 0.96 1.33 -19.20
CA LEU A 104 1.98 0.29 -19.20
C LEU A 104 3.03 0.52 -20.29
N HIS A 105 4.26 0.77 -19.87
CA HIS A 105 5.41 0.95 -20.73
C HIS A 105 6.35 -0.24 -20.59
N LEU A 106 5.95 -1.38 -21.16
CA LEU A 106 6.58 -2.69 -20.92
C LEU A 106 7.77 -3.00 -21.84
N ARG A 107 8.39 -1.98 -22.43
CA ARG A 107 9.54 -2.10 -23.32
C ARG A 107 10.64 -1.13 -22.92
N GLU A 108 11.87 -1.43 -23.30
CA GLU A 108 12.95 -0.46 -23.22
C GLU A 108 12.69 0.73 -24.16
N GLY A 109 13.10 1.92 -23.73
CA GLY A 109 12.97 3.15 -24.51
C GLY A 109 11.52 3.50 -24.81
N ALA A 110 10.61 3.35 -23.84
CA ALA A 110 9.22 3.76 -24.01
C ALA A 110 9.13 5.27 -24.34
N PRO A 111 8.14 5.68 -25.16
CA PRO A 111 8.09 7.02 -25.75
C PRO A 111 7.87 8.17 -24.75
N CYS A 112 7.53 7.87 -23.50
CA CYS A 112 7.38 8.89 -22.46
C CYS A 112 8.69 9.59 -22.09
N GLY A 113 9.85 8.99 -22.37
CA GLY A 113 11.16 9.59 -22.06
C GLY A 113 11.47 9.76 -20.57
N GLU A 114 10.60 9.31 -19.66
CA GLU A 114 10.77 9.48 -18.20
C GLU A 114 11.52 8.32 -17.56
N CYS A 115 11.56 7.14 -18.21
CA CYS A 115 12.28 5.99 -17.72
C CYS A 115 12.70 5.07 -18.88
N ARG A 116 13.99 4.70 -18.93
CA ARG A 116 14.53 3.89 -20.03
C ARG A 116 14.08 2.44 -20.01
N THR A 117 13.87 1.83 -18.85
CA THR A 117 13.50 0.41 -18.77
C THR A 117 11.99 0.24 -18.62
N PRO A 118 11.46 -0.99 -18.68
CA PRO A 118 10.04 -1.24 -18.45
C PRO A 118 9.51 -0.67 -17.13
N HIS A 119 8.39 0.05 -17.23
CA HIS A 119 7.75 0.72 -16.11
C HIS A 119 6.24 0.89 -16.33
N SER A 120 5.53 1.34 -15.29
CA SER A 120 4.12 1.74 -15.36
C SER A 120 3.91 3.10 -14.73
N HIS A 121 2.97 3.87 -15.26
CA HIS A 121 2.53 5.15 -14.71
C HIS A 121 1.28 4.96 -13.84
N ILE A 122 1.35 5.28 -12.56
CA ILE A 122 0.18 5.29 -11.70
C ILE A 122 -0.47 6.67 -11.79
N CYS A 123 -1.58 6.71 -12.53
CA CYS A 123 -2.34 7.92 -12.79
C CYS A 123 -3.62 7.96 -11.95
N HIS A 124 -3.81 9.04 -11.18
CA HIS A 124 -5.07 9.24 -10.49
C HIS A 124 -6.16 9.63 -11.49
N ARG A 125 -7.24 8.84 -11.55
CA ARG A 125 -8.44 9.09 -12.37
C ARG A 125 -9.66 9.10 -11.46
N GLU A 126 -10.45 10.16 -11.53
CA GLU A 126 -11.60 10.34 -10.62
C GLU A 126 -12.75 9.36 -10.95
N ASN A 127 -12.90 9.02 -12.23
CA ASN A 127 -14.09 8.33 -12.75
C ASN A 127 -13.80 6.92 -13.30
N ASN A 128 -12.89 6.16 -12.65
CA ASN A 128 -12.70 4.76 -13.01
C ASN A 128 -14.00 3.97 -12.80
N PRO A 129 -14.48 3.16 -13.77
CA PRO A 129 -15.73 2.41 -13.65
C PRO A 129 -15.79 1.48 -12.42
N ASN A 130 -14.65 0.90 -12.02
CA ASN A 130 -14.55 0.06 -10.82
C ASN A 130 -14.31 0.85 -9.50
N ARG A 131 -14.32 2.19 -9.58
CA ARG A 131 -14.05 3.14 -8.47
C ARG A 131 -12.66 2.98 -7.84
N ALA A 132 -11.72 2.31 -8.51
CA ALA A 132 -10.34 2.24 -8.05
C ALA A 132 -9.65 3.58 -8.28
N ALA A 133 -8.92 4.08 -7.29
CA ALA A 133 -8.19 5.33 -7.39
C ALA A 133 -6.84 5.21 -6.67
N ALA A 134 -5.81 5.84 -7.25
CA ALA A 134 -4.56 6.10 -6.56
C ALA A 134 -4.80 7.11 -5.43
N LYS A 135 -4.26 6.84 -4.24
CA LYS A 135 -4.45 7.72 -3.08
C LYS A 135 -3.76 9.08 -3.28
N THR A 136 -2.57 9.05 -3.87
CA THR A 136 -1.75 10.24 -4.14
C THR A 136 -2.00 10.69 -5.57
N LYS A 137 -2.28 11.99 -5.75
CA LYS A 137 -2.61 12.59 -7.05
C LYS A 137 -1.38 13.24 -7.67
N TRP A 138 -0.53 12.44 -8.31
CA TRP A 138 0.60 12.97 -9.09
C TRP A 138 0.10 13.52 -10.44
N PRO A 139 0.58 14.70 -10.88
CA PRO A 139 0.24 15.24 -12.20
C PRO A 139 0.64 14.27 -13.32
N TRP A 140 -0.24 14.08 -14.30
CA TRP A 140 0.01 13.21 -15.45
C TRP A 140 -0.77 13.73 -16.67
N SER A 141 -0.30 13.39 -17.88
CA SER A 141 -0.94 13.73 -19.15
C SER A 141 -1.01 12.50 -20.08
N LEU A 142 -1.87 12.55 -21.09
CA LEU A 142 -1.91 11.60 -22.20
C LEU A 142 -1.67 12.39 -23.49
N GLU A 143 -0.50 12.20 -24.07
CA GLU A 143 -0.03 12.89 -25.28
C GLU A 143 0.26 11.85 -26.35
N ASP A 144 -0.41 11.95 -27.51
CA ASP A 144 -0.25 11.01 -28.63
C ASP A 144 -0.39 9.53 -28.22
N GLY A 145 -1.34 9.25 -27.31
CA GLY A 145 -1.58 7.90 -26.78
C GLY A 145 -0.52 7.40 -25.78
N THR A 146 0.47 8.22 -25.45
CA THR A 146 1.51 7.93 -24.47
C THR A 146 1.23 8.65 -23.16
N VAL A 147 1.21 7.91 -22.06
CA VAL A 147 1.06 8.50 -20.73
C VAL A 147 2.40 9.12 -20.29
N ARG A 148 2.34 10.32 -19.68
CA ARG A 148 3.50 10.97 -19.04
C ARG A 148 3.15 11.39 -17.62
N GLY A 149 4.13 11.43 -16.72
CA GLY A 149 3.97 11.82 -15.32
C GLY A 149 3.34 10.73 -14.46
N GLY A 150 2.60 11.11 -13.42
CA GLY A 150 2.08 10.17 -12.44
C GLY A 150 3.19 9.60 -11.54
N LEU A 151 2.87 8.56 -10.77
CA LEU A 151 3.88 7.84 -10.01
C LEU A 151 4.45 6.70 -10.86
N ILE A 152 5.74 6.77 -11.20
CA ILE A 152 6.41 5.74 -11.98
C ILE A 152 6.82 4.56 -11.07
N LYS A 153 6.48 3.34 -11.50
CA LYS A 153 6.98 2.11 -10.90
C LYS A 153 7.69 1.26 -11.93
N ARG A 154 8.88 0.79 -11.56
CA ARG A 154 9.66 -0.17 -12.35
C ARG A 154 8.93 -1.51 -12.43
N VAL A 155 9.01 -2.15 -13.58
CA VAL A 155 8.34 -3.43 -13.86
C VAL A 155 9.40 -4.51 -14.04
N SER A 156 9.26 -5.62 -13.30
CA SER A 156 10.15 -6.76 -13.39
C SER A 156 9.87 -7.61 -14.64
N PRO A 157 10.82 -8.45 -15.11
CA PRO A 157 10.55 -9.42 -16.17
C PRO A 157 9.36 -10.34 -15.86
N ALA A 158 9.23 -10.82 -14.61
CA ALA A 158 8.11 -11.67 -14.19
C ALA A 158 6.75 -10.94 -14.29
N MET A 159 6.72 -9.64 -14.03
CA MET A 159 5.53 -8.82 -14.22
C MET A 159 5.14 -8.74 -15.71
N ILE A 160 6.11 -8.59 -16.61
CA ILE A 160 5.88 -8.58 -18.06
C ILE A 160 5.36 -9.94 -18.54
N HIS A 161 5.97 -11.04 -18.08
CA HIS A 161 5.52 -12.39 -18.44
C HIS A 161 4.09 -12.66 -17.99
N THR A 162 3.76 -12.35 -16.74
CA THR A 162 2.40 -12.56 -16.22
C THR A 162 1.37 -11.62 -16.86
N TYR A 163 1.78 -10.43 -17.29
CA TYR A 163 0.96 -9.56 -18.12
C TYR A 163 0.64 -10.25 -19.45
N PHE A 164 1.64 -10.69 -20.20
CA PHE A 164 1.43 -11.33 -21.51
C PHE A 164 0.61 -12.61 -21.40
N GLU A 165 0.88 -13.46 -20.41
CA GLU A 165 0.08 -14.65 -20.11
C GLU A 165 -1.39 -14.25 -19.94
N TYR A 166 -1.68 -13.28 -19.09
CA TYR A 166 -3.04 -12.83 -18.82
C TYR A 166 -3.72 -12.21 -20.05
N VAL A 167 -3.06 -11.29 -20.77
CA VAL A 167 -3.70 -10.59 -21.90
C VAL A 167 -3.92 -11.47 -23.12
N THR A 168 -3.12 -12.53 -23.29
CA THR A 168 -3.27 -13.46 -24.41
C THR A 168 -4.23 -14.62 -24.12
N THR A 169 -4.50 -14.94 -22.84
CA THR A 169 -5.32 -16.11 -22.47
C THR A 169 -6.67 -15.76 -21.85
N GLU A 170 -6.75 -14.68 -21.07
CA GLU A 170 -7.91 -14.40 -20.20
C GLU A 170 -8.52 -13.01 -20.41
N TYR A 171 -7.76 -12.05 -20.94
CA TYR A 171 -8.27 -10.70 -21.17
C TYR A 171 -9.22 -10.66 -22.38
N PRO A 172 -10.41 -10.05 -22.27
CA PRO A 172 -11.37 -9.99 -23.35
C PRO A 172 -10.90 -9.06 -24.48
N ALA A 173 -10.80 -9.59 -25.70
CA ALA A 173 -10.41 -8.81 -26.88
C ALA A 173 -11.34 -7.60 -27.17
N GLY A 174 -12.61 -7.67 -26.74
CA GLY A 174 -13.61 -6.61 -26.95
C GLY A 174 -13.72 -5.56 -25.83
N ALA A 175 -12.83 -5.55 -24.83
CA ALA A 175 -12.91 -4.56 -23.76
C ALA A 175 -12.61 -3.13 -24.26
N GLN A 176 -13.55 -2.20 -24.03
CA GLN A 176 -13.46 -0.81 -24.48
C GLN A 176 -13.04 0.18 -23.38
N HIS A 177 -13.03 -0.24 -22.12
CA HIS A 177 -12.82 0.64 -20.96
C HIS A 177 -11.34 0.96 -20.66
N GLY A 178 -10.39 0.35 -21.38
CA GLY A 178 -8.95 0.56 -21.19
C GLY A 178 -8.33 -0.03 -19.90
N MET A 179 -9.12 -0.26 -18.85
CA MET A 179 -8.63 -0.83 -17.59
C MET A 179 -7.99 -2.23 -17.73
N LEU A 180 -6.88 -2.43 -17.02
CA LEU A 180 -6.04 -3.63 -17.11
C LEU A 180 -6.67 -4.87 -16.49
N LEU A 181 -7.29 -4.76 -15.32
CA LEU A 181 -7.83 -5.91 -14.61
C LEU A 181 -9.33 -6.01 -14.83
N VAL A 182 -9.81 -7.16 -15.31
CA VAL A 182 -11.24 -7.42 -15.53
C VAL A 182 -11.76 -8.58 -14.66
N GLN A 183 -13.06 -8.59 -14.45
CA GLN A 183 -13.75 -9.73 -13.89
C GLN A 183 -13.82 -10.85 -14.94
N LEU A 184 -13.35 -12.05 -14.59
CA LEU A 184 -13.27 -13.17 -15.52
C LEU A 184 -14.55 -14.01 -15.62
N THR A 185 -15.41 -13.96 -14.60
CA THR A 185 -16.56 -14.87 -14.48
C THR A 185 -17.78 -14.17 -13.92
N GLY A 186 -18.97 -14.72 -14.21
CA GLY A 186 -20.25 -14.22 -13.71
C GLY A 186 -20.85 -13.10 -14.56
N PRO A 187 -21.96 -12.49 -14.13
CA PRO A 187 -22.75 -11.57 -14.96
C PRO A 187 -22.01 -10.31 -15.43
N ALA A 188 -20.98 -9.90 -14.69
CA ALA A 188 -20.13 -8.75 -15.03
C ALA A 188 -18.78 -9.18 -15.63
N ALA A 189 -18.69 -10.35 -16.25
CA ALA A 189 -17.48 -10.78 -16.94
C ALA A 189 -17.06 -9.75 -18.00
N GLY A 190 -15.76 -9.51 -18.10
CA GLY A 190 -15.16 -8.48 -18.94
C GLY A 190 -15.25 -7.06 -18.40
N GLN A 191 -15.97 -6.81 -17.29
CA GLN A 191 -16.03 -5.47 -16.69
C GLN A 191 -14.81 -5.20 -15.78
N PRO A 192 -14.44 -3.93 -15.56
CA PRO A 192 -13.32 -3.56 -14.71
C PRO A 192 -13.37 -4.15 -13.30
N TRP A 193 -12.26 -4.71 -12.85
CA TRP A 193 -12.21 -5.50 -11.63
C TRP A 193 -12.03 -4.64 -10.38
N ALA A 194 -12.97 -4.71 -9.45
CA ALA A 194 -12.95 -3.90 -8.24
C ALA A 194 -11.87 -4.32 -7.23
N ALA A 195 -11.26 -3.36 -6.54
CA ALA A 195 -10.27 -3.60 -5.50
C ALA A 195 -10.77 -4.51 -4.36
N VAL A 196 -12.07 -4.47 -4.04
CA VAL A 196 -12.68 -5.37 -3.05
C VAL A 196 -12.67 -6.82 -3.54
N ALA A 197 -12.91 -7.05 -4.83
CA ALA A 197 -12.86 -8.38 -5.42
C ALA A 197 -11.42 -8.93 -5.41
N ALA A 198 -10.44 -8.09 -5.71
CA ALA A 198 -9.02 -8.45 -5.63
C ALA A 198 -8.59 -8.82 -4.20
N ARG A 199 -9.01 -8.06 -3.18
CA ARG A 199 -8.77 -8.43 -1.76
C ARG A 199 -9.41 -9.78 -1.40
N ARG A 200 -10.64 -10.03 -1.86
CA ARG A 200 -11.32 -11.32 -1.63
C ARG A 200 -10.59 -12.46 -2.32
N MET A 201 -10.08 -12.24 -3.53
CA MET A 201 -9.23 -13.20 -4.26
C MET A 201 -7.99 -13.54 -3.44
N LEU A 202 -7.22 -12.54 -3.00
CA LEU A 202 -6.01 -12.74 -2.19
C LEU A 202 -6.30 -13.49 -0.89
N ARG A 203 -7.39 -13.17 -0.19
CA ARG A 203 -7.80 -13.91 1.02
C ARG A 203 -8.02 -15.39 0.69
N ARG A 204 -8.76 -15.71 -0.38
CA ARG A 204 -8.99 -17.10 -0.78
C ARG A 204 -7.69 -17.79 -1.19
N ALA A 205 -6.81 -17.11 -1.93
CA ALA A 205 -5.51 -17.64 -2.31
C ALA A 205 -4.63 -17.93 -1.09
N GLY A 206 -4.60 -17.02 -0.11
CA GLY A 206 -3.89 -17.20 1.15
C GLY A 206 -4.39 -18.42 1.94
N HIS A 207 -5.70 -18.63 2.03
CA HIS A 207 -6.25 -19.84 2.66
C HIS A 207 -5.86 -21.12 1.90
N ARG A 208 -5.99 -21.14 0.57
CA ARG A 208 -5.56 -22.30 -0.25
C ARG A 208 -4.06 -22.59 -0.10
N ALA A 209 -3.26 -21.54 0.00
CA ALA A 209 -1.82 -21.62 0.17
C ALA A 209 -1.40 -22.03 1.60
N GLY A 210 -2.32 -22.15 2.57
CA GLY A 210 -2.01 -22.41 3.98
C GLY A 210 -1.36 -21.23 4.71
N LEU A 211 -1.56 -20.00 4.22
CA LEU A 211 -1.01 -18.74 4.78
C LEU A 211 -2.05 -17.95 5.60
N GLY A 212 -3.32 -18.38 5.57
CA GLY A 212 -4.42 -17.66 6.21
C GLY A 212 -4.79 -16.37 5.46
N THR A 213 -5.11 -15.31 6.20
CA THR A 213 -5.54 -14.03 5.59
C THR A 213 -4.33 -13.24 5.09
N VAL A 214 -4.19 -13.19 3.77
CA VAL A 214 -3.21 -12.33 3.09
C VAL A 214 -3.85 -11.00 2.70
N LEU A 215 -3.19 -9.90 3.05
CA LEU A 215 -3.64 -8.54 2.73
C LEU A 215 -2.69 -7.90 1.71
N PRO A 216 -3.19 -7.08 0.76
CA PRO A 216 -2.33 -6.41 -0.24
C PRO A 216 -1.19 -5.61 0.40
N HIS A 217 -1.46 -5.03 1.56
CA HIS A 217 -0.50 -4.20 2.27
C HIS A 217 0.71 -4.98 2.82
N ALA A 218 0.57 -6.30 3.06
CA ALA A 218 1.68 -7.16 3.46
C ALA A 218 2.73 -7.29 2.34
N PHE A 219 2.29 -7.43 1.08
CA PHE A 219 3.18 -7.45 -0.08
C PHE A 219 4.01 -6.18 -0.17
N ARG A 220 3.34 -5.02 -0.02
CA ARG A 220 4.00 -3.73 -0.07
C ARG A 220 5.10 -3.60 1.01
N HIS A 221 4.83 -4.07 2.23
CA HIS A 221 5.84 -4.08 3.29
C HIS A 221 7.00 -5.02 2.97
N SER A 222 6.71 -6.27 2.61
CA SER A 222 7.74 -7.25 2.26
C SER A 222 8.63 -6.76 1.11
N PHE A 223 8.04 -6.18 0.08
CA PHE A 223 8.77 -5.61 -1.04
C PHE A 223 9.67 -4.45 -0.61
N ALA A 224 9.14 -3.48 0.14
CA ALA A 224 9.96 -2.35 0.60
C ALA A 224 11.14 -2.79 1.45
N THR A 225 10.90 -3.72 2.38
CA THR A 225 11.96 -4.30 3.21
C THR A 225 12.99 -5.04 2.36
N ALA A 226 12.57 -5.80 1.35
CA ALA A 226 13.48 -6.51 0.46
C ALA A 226 14.36 -5.56 -0.37
N VAL A 227 13.80 -4.49 -0.93
CA VAL A 227 14.60 -3.50 -1.69
C VAL A 227 15.55 -2.75 -0.75
N LEU A 228 15.09 -2.42 0.47
CA LEU A 228 15.91 -1.78 1.51
C LEU A 228 17.13 -2.62 1.88
N ASP A 229 16.89 -3.90 2.15
CA ASP A 229 17.93 -4.87 2.49
C ASP A 229 18.91 -5.07 1.31
N ALA A 230 18.38 -5.21 0.10
CA ALA A 230 19.19 -5.33 -1.11
C ALA A 230 20.05 -4.10 -1.41
N ALA A 231 19.61 -2.91 -1.00
CA ALA A 231 20.36 -1.66 -1.07
C ALA A 231 21.36 -1.48 0.09
N GLY A 232 21.53 -2.47 0.97
CA GLY A 232 22.45 -2.40 2.11
C GLY A 232 21.96 -1.49 3.25
N GLY A 233 20.64 -1.43 3.47
CA GLY A 233 20.04 -0.52 4.45
C GLY A 233 19.94 0.93 3.97
N ASN A 234 20.30 1.18 2.71
CA ASN A 234 20.38 2.51 2.14
C ASN A 234 19.24 2.77 1.13
N LEU A 235 17.98 2.88 1.59
CA LEU A 235 16.92 3.52 0.76
C LEU A 235 16.49 4.87 1.32
N MET A 236 17.30 5.86 0.95
CA MET A 236 17.42 7.24 1.43
C MET A 236 18.31 7.41 2.68
N ILE A 237 19.15 6.43 3.00
CA ILE A 237 19.31 5.91 4.38
C ILE A 237 17.90 5.82 5.04
N ALA A 238 17.02 5.00 4.45
CA ALA A 238 15.58 4.76 4.78
C ALA A 238 14.59 5.97 4.84
N ARG A 239 15.15 7.15 4.64
CA ARG A 239 14.84 8.57 4.89
C ARG A 239 14.92 8.94 6.35
N ASP A 240 15.83 9.86 6.68
CA ASP A 240 16.14 10.45 7.98
C ASP A 240 14.98 11.09 8.81
N ALA A 241 13.70 10.79 8.58
CA ALA A 241 12.63 11.24 9.48
C ALA A 241 11.40 10.32 9.61
N GLY A 242 11.40 9.12 9.04
CA GLY A 242 10.18 8.32 8.89
C GLY A 242 10.09 7.11 9.82
N GLY A 243 10.04 7.32 11.14
CA GLY A 243 9.92 6.28 12.18
C GLY A 243 9.21 4.98 11.74
N TRP A 244 10.02 3.92 11.71
CA TRP A 244 9.73 2.59 11.18
C TRP A 244 8.56 1.88 11.86
N ALA A 245 7.35 2.02 11.31
CA ALA A 245 6.23 1.10 11.54
C ALA A 245 5.04 1.31 10.59
N SER A 246 5.06 2.31 9.70
CA SER A 246 3.85 2.72 8.99
C SER A 246 3.91 2.49 7.48
N THR A 247 2.72 2.30 6.91
CA THR A 247 2.44 2.13 5.50
C THR A 247 2.91 3.31 4.64
N ALA A 248 3.16 4.46 5.26
CA ALA A 248 3.54 5.73 4.62
C ALA A 248 4.99 5.72 4.13
N VAL A 249 5.89 5.03 4.83
CA VAL A 249 7.33 4.99 4.49
C VAL A 249 7.55 4.36 3.10
N VAL A 250 6.80 3.31 2.75
CA VAL A 250 6.92 2.65 1.44
C VAL A 250 6.43 3.54 0.28
N ASP A 251 5.53 4.49 0.56
CA ASP A 251 5.13 5.49 -0.43
C ASP A 251 6.21 6.51 -0.69
N GLU A 252 6.81 7.01 0.39
CA GLU A 252 7.86 8.01 0.32
C GLU A 252 9.12 7.46 -0.35
N ILE A 253 9.44 6.17 -0.13
CA ILE A 253 10.55 5.49 -0.81
C ILE A 253 10.32 5.43 -2.33
N TYR A 254 9.13 5.03 -2.80
CA TYR A 254 8.90 4.90 -4.25
C TYR A 254 8.61 6.22 -4.96
N ALA A 255 8.03 7.20 -4.27
CA ALA A 255 7.60 8.44 -4.89
C ALA A 255 8.72 9.47 -5.09
N HIS A 256 9.88 9.26 -4.45
CA HIS A 256 10.98 10.22 -4.44
C HIS A 256 12.35 9.62 -4.73
N VAL A 257 12.45 8.31 -4.99
CA VAL A 257 13.70 7.74 -5.50
C VAL A 257 13.82 8.08 -6.97
N ASP A 258 14.98 8.60 -7.36
CA ASP A 258 15.35 8.68 -8.76
C ASP A 258 15.31 7.27 -9.33
N ILE A 259 14.29 6.98 -10.13
CA ILE A 259 14.06 5.68 -10.75
C ILE A 259 15.18 5.29 -11.72
N THR A 260 16.10 6.21 -12.01
CA THR A 260 17.31 6.01 -12.82
C THR A 260 18.56 5.74 -11.98
N ASP A 261 18.48 5.86 -10.65
CA ASP A 261 19.59 5.58 -9.73
C ASP A 261 20.14 4.15 -9.95
N PRO A 262 21.45 4.00 -10.24
CA PRO A 262 22.10 2.70 -10.36
C PRO A 262 21.98 1.82 -9.12
N ALA A 263 22.02 2.40 -7.91
CA ALA A 263 21.92 1.63 -6.66
C ALA A 263 20.51 1.06 -6.49
N PHE A 264 19.49 1.86 -6.76
CA PHE A 264 18.10 1.40 -6.79
C PHE A 264 17.87 0.32 -7.86
N SER A 265 18.44 0.51 -9.07
CA SER A 265 18.36 -0.47 -10.15
C SER A 265 19.02 -1.80 -9.78
N ALA A 266 20.18 -1.76 -9.12
CA ALA A 266 20.85 -2.95 -8.61
C ALA A 266 20.06 -3.65 -7.50
N ALA A 267 19.48 -2.89 -6.57
CA ALA A 267 18.62 -3.43 -5.52
C ALA A 267 17.39 -4.13 -6.09
N LEU A 268 16.72 -3.53 -7.08
CA LEU A 268 15.60 -4.15 -7.77
C LEU A 268 15.97 -5.47 -8.46
N ARG A 269 17.09 -5.51 -9.20
CA ARG A 269 17.58 -6.75 -9.82
C ARG A 269 17.78 -7.87 -8.79
N ARG A 270 18.40 -7.54 -7.64
CA ARG A 270 18.57 -8.49 -6.55
C ARG A 270 17.25 -8.99 -5.96
N VAL A 271 16.27 -8.09 -5.75
CA VAL A 271 14.94 -8.46 -5.25
C VAL A 271 14.17 -9.33 -6.24
N TRP A 272 14.33 -9.08 -7.54
CA TRP A 272 13.70 -9.87 -8.59
C TRP A 272 14.43 -11.19 -8.88
N GLY A 273 15.59 -11.43 -8.26
CA GLY A 273 16.38 -12.63 -8.46
C GLY A 273 17.08 -12.68 -9.82
N ASP A 274 17.38 -11.51 -10.40
CA ASP A 274 18.06 -11.37 -11.68
C ASP A 274 19.58 -11.15 -11.44
N PRO A 275 20.44 -12.13 -11.73
CA PRO A 275 21.89 -11.94 -11.71
C PRO A 275 22.26 -11.19 -12.99
N GLY A 276 22.55 -9.89 -12.86
CA GLY A 276 22.77 -8.99 -14.00
C GLY A 276 23.89 -9.37 -14.96
#